data_AF-A0A163DS58-F1
#
_entry.id   AF-A0A163DS58-F1
#
_cell.length_a   1.000
_cell.length_b   1.000
_cell.length_c   1.000
_cell.angle_alpha   90.00
_cell.angle_beta   90.00
_cell.angle_gamma   90.00
#
_symmetry.space_group_name_H-M   'P 1'
#
loop_
_entity.id
_entity.type
_entity.pdbx_description
1 polymer ?
#
loop_
_entity_poly.entity_id
_entity_poly.type
_entity_poly.pdbx_seq_one_letter_code
_entity_poly.pdbx_strand_id
1 'polypeptide(L)'
;MSINNTQSNETIYTLATISQALECSSVPGVITLRLENIIRIKTSEWKECLTEIGEACAVKWVIHNTNKQPTNITAEEAKATGIKLCFSQKYSCHRWETYESKAALRVVQKRTKKNKCSAFLRVKGFFKTPKFYEFVVTKDHAEHTPGNMHSDICTLPLAKKYLHELAQQLEQLSKSASQIRIDMLRAVDRYGRKSERKVNYYDIWNLMNKINNKLYHFDKDQMTSFLIWMNNKLPALNFNIFKANTSYSPDLSAFAYGFMSSVQQEKMKTATSFCLDATHVISSNVNEILYTLLWLQFLKRSSLLVDPKQFTIDCCAAEVHAIQTTFPATSIQFCIFHITQAWNRKLSDSVKIPGSLPSEARILRGVIMKSLQEIIYEEDIDEFYHKIIQFKEDFDDQESFLDYFERN
;
A
#
# COMPACT_ATOMS: atom_id res chain seq x y z
N MET A 1 -56.67 -12.08 22.10
CA MET A 1 -56.99 -10.65 22.27
C MET A 1 -55.79 -9.85 21.83
N SER A 2 -55.90 -9.21 20.66
CA SER A 2 -54.81 -8.49 20.00
C SER A 2 -54.71 -7.07 20.55
N ILE A 3 -53.60 -6.75 21.19
CA ILE A 3 -53.29 -5.38 21.61
C ILE A 3 -52.58 -4.71 20.42
N ASN A 4 -53.35 -4.04 19.57
CA ASN A 4 -52.85 -3.02 18.67
C ASN A 4 -52.38 -1.84 19.53
N ASN A 5 -51.06 -1.65 19.67
CA ASN A 5 -50.51 -0.42 20.21
C ASN A 5 -49.70 0.28 19.10
N THR A 6 -50.42 0.94 18.19
CA THR A 6 -49.85 1.87 17.21
C THR A 6 -49.57 3.18 17.95
N GLN A 7 -48.50 3.21 18.75
CA GLN A 7 -48.02 4.45 19.33
C GLN A 7 -47.30 5.22 18.21
N SER A 8 -48.05 6.05 17.50
CA SER A 8 -47.51 6.99 16.52
C SER A 8 -46.72 8.07 17.27
N ASN A 9 -45.43 7.83 17.51
CA ASN A 9 -44.56 8.85 18.09
C ASN A 9 -44.48 10.05 17.12
N GLU A 10 -45.03 11.19 17.55
CA GLU A 10 -44.91 12.47 16.85
C GLU A 10 -43.49 13.03 16.84
N THR A 11 -42.56 12.37 17.54
CA THR A 11 -41.17 12.75 17.69
C THR A 11 -40.46 12.89 16.33
N ILE A 12 -39.93 14.08 16.09
CA ILE A 12 -39.01 14.34 14.97
C ILE A 12 -37.58 14.18 15.50
N TYR A 13 -36.88 13.17 15.00
CA TYR A 13 -35.50 12.89 15.36
C TYR A 13 -34.53 13.81 14.62
N THR A 14 -33.45 14.14 15.31
CA THR A 14 -32.29 14.90 14.82
C THR A 14 -31.06 14.00 14.87
N LEU A 15 -29.93 14.46 14.35
CA LEU A 15 -28.69 13.68 14.43
C LEU A 15 -28.32 13.34 15.89
N ALA A 16 -28.61 14.23 16.84
CA ALA A 16 -28.31 14.03 18.26
C ALA A 16 -29.24 13.02 18.95
N THR A 17 -30.47 12.84 18.45
CA THR A 17 -31.50 12.02 19.11
C THR A 17 -31.85 10.75 18.34
N ILE A 18 -31.29 10.55 17.14
CA ILE A 18 -31.66 9.42 16.26
C ILE A 18 -31.39 8.05 16.89
N SER A 19 -30.41 7.94 17.80
CA SER A 19 -30.13 6.71 18.53
C SER A 19 -31.30 6.23 19.38
N GLN A 20 -32.17 7.14 19.84
CA GLN A 20 -33.37 6.82 20.62
C GLN A 20 -34.45 6.14 19.78
N ALA A 21 -34.38 6.27 18.45
CA ALA A 21 -35.32 5.64 17.52
C ALA A 21 -34.93 4.19 17.15
N LEU A 22 -33.78 3.71 17.65
CA LEU A 22 -33.19 2.42 17.30
C LEU A 22 -33.34 1.41 18.44
N GLU A 23 -33.50 0.14 18.10
CA GLU A 23 -33.68 -0.96 19.05
C GLU A 23 -32.43 -1.85 19.11
N CYS A 24 -32.21 -2.55 20.22
CA CYS A 24 -31.11 -3.53 20.30
C CYS A 24 -31.35 -4.69 19.32
N SER A 25 -30.33 -5.06 18.56
CA SER A 25 -30.38 -6.27 17.74
C SER A 25 -29.93 -7.50 18.54
N SER A 26 -30.03 -8.68 17.92
CA SER A 26 -29.47 -9.92 18.47
C SER A 26 -27.93 -9.94 18.50
N VAL A 27 -27.26 -9.02 17.81
CA VAL A 27 -25.80 -8.90 17.79
C VAL A 27 -25.35 -7.84 18.82
N PRO A 28 -24.51 -8.20 19.80
CA PRO A 28 -24.08 -7.26 20.85
C PRO A 28 -23.41 -6.00 20.29
N GLY A 29 -23.96 -4.84 20.63
CA GLY A 29 -23.43 -3.53 20.20
C GLY A 29 -23.81 -3.13 18.77
N VAL A 30 -24.75 -3.86 18.15
CA VAL A 30 -25.41 -3.48 16.90
C VAL A 30 -26.87 -3.19 17.23
N ILE A 31 -27.34 -2.04 16.76
CA ILE A 31 -28.73 -1.60 16.92
C ILE A 31 -29.46 -1.75 15.58
N THR A 32 -30.79 -1.72 15.56
CA THR A 32 -31.57 -1.96 14.35
C THR A 32 -32.76 -1.02 14.26
N LEU A 33 -33.23 -0.79 13.03
CA LEU A 33 -34.52 -0.18 12.78
C LEU A 33 -35.58 -1.27 12.77
N ARG A 34 -36.60 -1.10 13.60
CA ARG A 34 -37.75 -2.01 13.61
C ARG A 34 -38.44 -2.03 12.24
N LEU A 35 -38.71 -3.23 11.75
CA LEU A 35 -39.41 -3.46 10.48
C LEU A 35 -40.77 -2.76 10.48
N GLU A 36 -41.10 -2.09 9.37
CA GLU A 36 -42.35 -1.34 9.16
C GLU A 36 -42.60 -0.17 10.14
N ASN A 37 -41.66 0.12 11.04
CA ASN A 37 -41.74 1.29 11.90
C ASN A 37 -41.36 2.55 11.10
N ILE A 38 -42.20 3.59 11.20
CA ILE A 38 -41.97 4.87 10.54
C ILE A 38 -41.33 5.81 11.54
N ILE A 39 -40.11 6.27 11.22
CA ILE A 39 -39.44 7.32 12.00
C ILE A 39 -39.40 8.62 11.19
N ARG A 40 -39.59 9.74 11.88
CA ARG A 40 -39.60 11.07 11.28
C ARG A 40 -38.28 11.76 11.59
N ILE A 41 -37.59 12.24 10.56
CA ILE A 41 -36.26 12.85 10.69
C ILE A 41 -36.30 14.26 10.13
N LYS A 42 -35.71 15.22 10.86
CA LYS A 42 -35.66 16.62 10.47
C LYS A 42 -35.05 16.81 9.06
N THR A 43 -35.71 17.62 8.24
CA THR A 43 -35.37 17.85 6.82
C THR A 43 -33.93 18.33 6.60
N SER A 44 -33.34 19.10 7.51
CA SER A 44 -31.98 19.62 7.34
C SER A 44 -30.88 18.59 7.62
N GLU A 45 -31.20 17.47 8.27
CA GLU A 45 -30.20 16.53 8.84
C GLU A 45 -30.40 15.08 8.36
N TRP A 46 -31.35 14.83 7.46
CA TRP A 46 -31.76 13.46 7.14
C TRP A 46 -30.64 12.62 6.52
N LYS A 47 -29.69 13.22 5.79
CA LYS A 47 -28.58 12.48 5.16
C LYS A 47 -27.53 12.05 6.18
N GLU A 48 -27.23 12.94 7.13
CA GLU A 48 -26.36 12.67 8.26
C GLU A 48 -26.98 11.60 9.14
N CYS A 49 -28.28 11.71 9.46
CA CYS A 49 -29.02 10.69 10.19
C CYS A 49 -29.06 9.35 9.45
N LEU A 50 -29.22 9.33 8.12
CA LEU A 50 -29.15 8.10 7.32
C LEU A 50 -27.78 7.42 7.44
N THR A 51 -26.71 8.22 7.47
CA THR A 51 -25.34 7.71 7.65
C THR A 51 -25.17 7.13 9.04
N GLU A 52 -25.59 7.87 10.07
CA GLU A 52 -25.53 7.45 11.47
C GLU A 52 -26.34 6.16 11.70
N ILE A 53 -27.56 6.07 11.16
CA ILE A 53 -28.37 4.84 11.18
C ILE A 53 -27.62 3.69 10.51
N GLY A 54 -26.99 3.92 9.36
CA GLY A 54 -26.22 2.88 8.68
C GLY A 54 -25.04 2.36 9.51
N GLU A 55 -24.28 3.27 10.12
CA GLU A 55 -23.14 2.92 10.99
C GLU A 55 -23.59 2.22 12.27
N ALA A 56 -24.66 2.69 12.89
CA ALA A 56 -25.31 2.11 14.06
C ALA A 56 -25.84 0.68 13.79
N CYS A 57 -26.46 0.49 12.63
CA CYS A 57 -27.04 -0.79 12.23
C CYS A 57 -26.06 -1.77 11.57
N ALA A 58 -24.79 -1.39 11.41
CA ALA A 58 -23.82 -2.15 10.62
C ALA A 58 -24.31 -2.43 9.17
N VAL A 59 -25.03 -1.48 8.57
CA VAL A 59 -25.58 -1.60 7.21
C VAL A 59 -25.21 -0.38 6.39
N LYS A 60 -24.53 -0.61 5.26
CA LYS A 60 -24.46 0.42 4.22
C LYS A 60 -25.71 0.36 3.34
N TRP A 61 -26.48 1.43 3.36
CA TRP A 61 -27.62 1.65 2.47
C TRP A 61 -27.15 2.23 1.13
N VAL A 62 -27.44 1.53 0.03
CA VAL A 62 -27.06 1.92 -1.34
C VAL A 62 -28.31 2.35 -2.10
N ILE A 63 -28.22 3.44 -2.85
CA ILE A 63 -29.34 3.95 -3.64
C ILE A 63 -29.75 2.88 -4.66
N HIS A 64 -30.98 2.41 -4.57
CA HIS A 64 -31.55 1.44 -5.50
C HIS A 64 -32.44 2.11 -6.53
N ASN A 65 -33.28 3.05 -6.09
CA ASN A 65 -34.13 3.83 -6.97
C ASN A 65 -34.39 5.21 -6.34
N THR A 66 -34.38 6.25 -7.18
CA THR A 66 -34.80 7.60 -6.82
C THR A 66 -35.92 8.00 -7.75
N ASN A 67 -37.08 8.30 -7.20
CA ASN A 67 -38.09 9.04 -7.95
C ASN A 67 -37.90 10.52 -7.63
N LYS A 68 -37.18 11.23 -8.51
CA LYS A 68 -37.05 12.69 -8.49
C LYS A 68 -38.06 13.25 -9.50
N GLN A 69 -39.20 13.73 -9.04
CA GLN A 69 -40.18 14.44 -9.86
C GLN A 69 -40.82 15.55 -8.99
N PRO A 70 -41.09 16.75 -9.54
CA PRO A 70 -40.14 17.71 -10.10
C PRO A 70 -39.89 18.86 -9.11
N THR A 71 -38.71 19.45 -9.17
CA THR A 71 -38.22 20.52 -8.29
C THR A 71 -39.01 21.84 -8.36
N ASN A 72 -40.05 21.94 -9.18
CA ASN A 72 -40.71 23.21 -9.53
C ASN A 72 -42.22 23.25 -9.25
N ILE A 73 -42.80 22.25 -8.57
CA ILE A 73 -44.22 22.27 -8.19
C ILE A 73 -44.35 22.80 -6.75
N THR A 74 -45.15 23.84 -6.55
CA THR A 74 -45.45 24.41 -5.22
C THR A 74 -46.34 23.47 -4.40
N ALA A 75 -46.40 23.68 -3.08
CA ALA A 75 -47.27 22.86 -2.22
C ALA A 75 -48.76 23.00 -2.60
N GLU A 76 -49.13 24.18 -3.09
CA GLU A 76 -50.45 24.56 -3.58
C GLU A 76 -50.79 23.82 -4.89
N GLU A 77 -49.87 23.82 -5.86
CA GLU A 77 -50.02 23.09 -7.13
C GLU A 77 -50.05 21.57 -6.91
N ALA A 78 -49.23 21.05 -5.99
CA ALA A 78 -49.25 19.64 -5.59
C ALA A 78 -50.60 19.26 -4.96
N LYS A 79 -51.19 20.16 -4.16
CA LYS A 79 -52.53 19.97 -3.58
C LYS A 79 -53.62 19.96 -4.66
N ALA A 80 -53.54 20.85 -5.66
CA ALA A 80 -54.49 20.91 -6.76
C ALA A 80 -54.43 19.69 -7.69
N THR A 81 -53.26 19.10 -7.88
CA THR A 81 -53.01 17.92 -8.74
C THR A 81 -53.11 16.58 -7.99
N GLY A 82 -53.38 16.60 -6.68
CA GLY A 82 -53.48 15.39 -5.85
C GLY A 82 -52.13 14.71 -5.54
N ILE A 83 -51.01 15.38 -5.83
CA ILE A 83 -49.66 14.88 -5.58
C ILE A 83 -49.32 15.02 -4.10
N LYS A 84 -49.05 13.90 -3.43
CA LYS A 84 -48.72 13.87 -1.99
C LYS A 84 -47.23 13.91 -1.69
N LEU A 85 -46.41 13.26 -2.52
CA LEU A 85 -44.98 13.06 -2.31
C LEU A 85 -44.17 14.10 -3.09
N CYS A 86 -43.26 14.80 -2.41
CA CYS A 86 -42.27 15.66 -3.06
C CYS A 86 -40.95 14.93 -3.31
N PHE A 87 -40.71 13.84 -2.59
CA PHE A 87 -39.47 13.08 -2.69
C PHE A 87 -39.69 11.64 -2.29
N SER A 88 -39.12 10.70 -3.05
CA SER A 88 -39.06 9.30 -2.65
C SER A 88 -37.75 8.67 -3.11
N GLN A 89 -37.01 8.11 -2.16
CA GLN A 89 -35.80 7.37 -2.42
C GLN A 89 -35.83 6.01 -1.75
N LYS A 90 -35.47 4.98 -2.49
CA LYS A 90 -35.38 3.60 -2.03
C LYS A 90 -33.92 3.19 -1.99
N TYR A 91 -33.49 2.67 -0.85
CA TYR A 91 -32.15 2.18 -0.60
C TYR A 91 -32.20 0.68 -0.37
N SER A 92 -31.28 -0.05 -0.97
CA SER A 92 -31.06 -1.48 -0.72
C SER A 92 -29.86 -1.69 0.21
N CYS A 93 -29.83 -2.84 0.89
CA CYS A 93 -28.63 -3.26 1.62
C CYS A 93 -27.44 -3.40 0.67
N HIS A 94 -26.23 -3.10 1.16
CA HIS A 94 -24.98 -3.29 0.42
C HIS A 94 -24.80 -4.70 -0.18
N ARG A 95 -25.46 -5.71 0.39
CA ARG A 95 -25.44 -7.09 -0.08
C ARG A 95 -26.56 -7.51 -1.03
N TRP A 96 -27.43 -6.58 -1.43
CA TRP A 96 -28.65 -6.86 -2.20
C TRP A 96 -28.45 -7.66 -3.50
N GLU A 97 -27.37 -7.42 -4.23
CA GLU A 97 -27.18 -8.04 -5.54
C GLU A 97 -26.65 -9.48 -5.42
N THR A 98 -26.49 -10.13 -6.58
CA THR A 98 -25.57 -11.24 -6.78
C THR A 98 -24.29 -10.75 -7.43
N TYR A 99 -23.21 -11.48 -7.23
CA TYR A 99 -22.04 -11.37 -8.09
C TYR A 99 -21.63 -12.78 -8.49
N GLU A 100 -21.69 -13.08 -9.78
CA GLU A 100 -21.13 -14.30 -10.32
C GLU A 100 -19.63 -14.12 -10.50
N SER A 101 -18.86 -14.95 -9.81
CA SER A 101 -17.40 -14.89 -9.87
C SER A 101 -16.91 -15.39 -11.23
N LYS A 102 -16.06 -14.59 -11.88
CA LYS A 102 -15.29 -15.00 -13.06
C LYS A 102 -13.99 -15.73 -12.66
N ALA A 103 -14.04 -16.56 -11.62
CA ALA A 103 -12.89 -17.18 -10.96
C ALA A 103 -11.98 -17.98 -11.89
N ALA A 104 -12.52 -18.54 -12.99
CA ALA A 104 -11.74 -19.29 -13.98
C ALA A 104 -10.55 -18.50 -14.55
N LEU A 105 -10.56 -17.16 -14.48
CA LEU A 105 -9.49 -16.29 -14.97
C LEU A 105 -8.60 -15.70 -13.85
N ARG A 106 -8.95 -15.84 -12.57
CA ARG A 106 -8.23 -15.20 -11.45
C ARG A 106 -8.32 -16.06 -10.18
N VAL A 107 -7.25 -16.81 -9.91
CA VAL A 107 -7.11 -17.76 -8.78
C VAL A 107 -7.23 -17.10 -7.40
N VAL A 108 -7.05 -15.78 -7.30
CA VAL A 108 -7.16 -15.02 -6.03
C VAL A 108 -8.29 -13.99 -6.11
N GLN A 109 -9.54 -14.45 -6.25
CA GLN A 109 -10.71 -13.56 -6.18
C GLN A 109 -11.29 -13.54 -4.76
N LYS A 110 -11.41 -12.35 -4.16
CA LYS A 110 -12.07 -12.17 -2.85
C LYS A 110 -13.52 -12.70 -2.91
N ARG A 111 -13.98 -13.37 -1.86
CA ARG A 111 -15.39 -13.77 -1.70
C ARG A 111 -16.29 -12.53 -1.93
N THR A 112 -17.36 -12.73 -2.70
CA THR A 112 -18.28 -11.65 -3.05
C THR A 112 -18.88 -10.98 -1.81
N LYS A 113 -19.03 -9.66 -1.86
CA LYS A 113 -19.75 -8.88 -0.84
C LYS A 113 -21.27 -9.02 -0.95
N LYS A 114 -21.76 -9.63 -2.03
CA LYS A 114 -23.16 -9.67 -2.47
C LYS A 114 -23.78 -11.03 -2.16
N ASN A 115 -24.97 -11.06 -1.55
CA ASN A 115 -25.60 -12.30 -1.06
C ASN A 115 -27.12 -12.35 -1.29
N LYS A 116 -27.69 -11.55 -2.21
CA LYS A 116 -29.14 -11.47 -2.45
C LYS A 116 -29.98 -10.93 -1.29
N CYS A 117 -29.39 -10.17 -0.36
CA CYS A 117 -30.14 -9.60 0.76
C CYS A 117 -31.36 -8.81 0.29
N SER A 118 -32.54 -9.10 0.82
CA SER A 118 -33.79 -8.48 0.38
C SER A 118 -34.13 -7.13 1.06
N ALA A 119 -33.27 -6.65 1.95
CA ALA A 119 -33.57 -5.51 2.81
C ALA A 119 -33.66 -4.19 2.04
N PHE A 120 -34.71 -3.41 2.37
CA PHE A 120 -34.95 -2.11 1.76
C PHE A 120 -35.37 -1.06 2.78
N LEU A 121 -34.68 0.07 2.76
CA LEU A 121 -35.07 1.30 3.45
C LEU A 121 -35.71 2.26 2.45
N ARG A 122 -36.85 2.84 2.82
CA ARG A 122 -37.52 3.87 2.01
C ARG A 122 -37.53 5.18 2.76
N VAL A 123 -37.14 6.24 2.07
CA VAL A 123 -37.16 7.62 2.54
C VAL A 123 -38.19 8.38 1.72
N LYS A 124 -39.15 9.03 2.39
CA LYS A 124 -40.23 9.79 1.75
C LYS A 124 -40.29 11.21 2.30
N GLY A 125 -40.46 12.18 1.42
CA GLY A 125 -40.81 13.56 1.76
C GLY A 125 -42.18 13.91 1.19
N PHE A 126 -42.96 14.69 1.94
CA PHE A 126 -44.32 15.07 1.55
C PHE A 126 -44.47 16.58 1.48
N PHE A 127 -45.25 17.06 0.51
CA PHE A 127 -45.55 18.49 0.38
C PHE A 127 -46.32 19.04 1.59
N LYS A 128 -47.19 18.23 2.21
CA LYS A 128 -47.98 18.62 3.38
C LYS A 128 -47.16 18.78 4.66
N THR A 129 -45.99 18.15 4.74
CA THR A 129 -45.16 18.11 5.95
C THR A 129 -43.69 18.31 5.60
N PRO A 130 -43.28 19.51 5.15
CA PRO A 130 -41.91 19.77 4.70
C PRO A 130 -40.87 19.76 5.82
N LYS A 131 -41.29 19.63 7.09
CA LYS A 131 -40.44 19.69 8.28
C LYS A 131 -39.63 18.41 8.53
N PHE A 132 -40.04 17.28 7.95
CA PHE A 132 -39.36 16.00 8.15
C PHE A 132 -39.47 15.06 6.94
N TYR A 133 -38.55 14.10 6.89
CA TYR A 133 -38.62 12.91 6.04
C TYR A 133 -39.05 11.70 6.87
N GLU A 134 -39.83 10.82 6.26
CA GLU A 134 -40.20 9.53 6.83
C GLU A 134 -39.25 8.44 6.36
N PHE A 135 -38.66 7.72 7.31
CA PHE A 135 -37.82 6.56 7.05
C PHE A 135 -38.59 5.32 7.48
N VAL A 136 -38.62 4.31 6.63
CA VAL A 136 -39.26 3.03 6.95
C VAL A 136 -38.47 1.88 6.31
N VAL A 137 -38.09 0.89 7.12
CA VAL A 137 -37.58 -0.38 6.61
C VAL A 137 -38.76 -1.20 6.14
N THR A 138 -38.81 -1.46 4.84
CA THR A 138 -39.95 -2.12 4.16
C THR A 138 -39.73 -3.61 3.95
N LYS A 139 -38.49 -4.08 4.03
CA LYS A 139 -38.11 -5.48 3.99
C LYS A 139 -36.91 -5.65 4.91
N ASP A 140 -36.92 -6.71 5.70
CA ASP A 140 -35.83 -7.03 6.62
C ASP A 140 -34.67 -7.73 5.91
N HIS A 141 -33.56 -7.88 6.62
CA HIS A 141 -32.37 -8.60 6.17
C HIS A 141 -32.64 -10.11 6.10
N ALA A 142 -32.75 -10.61 4.88
CA ALA A 142 -32.59 -12.03 4.57
C ALA A 142 -31.13 -12.33 4.16
N GLU A 143 -30.69 -13.57 4.30
CA GLU A 143 -29.39 -14.10 3.85
C GLU A 143 -28.14 -13.58 4.56
N HIS A 144 -28.25 -12.60 5.46
CA HIS A 144 -27.20 -12.25 6.42
C HIS A 144 -27.77 -11.59 7.68
N THR A 145 -26.97 -11.63 8.74
CA THR A 145 -27.18 -10.87 9.96
C THR A 145 -26.32 -9.60 9.93
N PRO A 146 -26.93 -8.40 9.94
CA PRO A 146 -26.20 -7.15 10.11
C PRO A 146 -25.26 -7.18 11.31
N GLY A 147 -24.01 -6.78 11.11
CA GLY A 147 -23.03 -6.73 12.19
C GLY A 147 -22.36 -8.06 12.55
N ASN A 148 -22.60 -9.13 11.79
CA ASN A 148 -21.79 -10.34 11.90
C ASN A 148 -20.31 -10.02 11.62
N MET A 149 -19.41 -10.33 12.57
CA MET A 149 -17.99 -9.99 12.43
C MET A 149 -17.29 -10.72 11.28
N HIS A 150 -17.66 -11.96 11.03
CA HIS A 150 -16.96 -12.83 10.06
C HIS A 150 -17.39 -12.57 8.63
N SER A 151 -18.68 -12.29 8.40
CA SER A 151 -19.22 -12.10 7.06
C SER A 151 -19.55 -10.66 6.78
N ASP A 152 -20.11 -9.92 7.73
CA ASP A 152 -20.82 -8.67 7.46
C ASP A 152 -19.94 -7.42 7.55
N ILE A 153 -19.45 -7.16 8.77
CA ILE A 153 -18.66 -5.98 9.13
C ILE A 153 -17.45 -5.80 8.22
N CYS A 154 -16.77 -6.90 7.86
CA CYS A 154 -15.59 -6.89 6.99
C CYS A 154 -15.84 -6.28 5.60
N THR A 155 -17.09 -6.15 5.15
CA THR A 155 -17.39 -5.61 3.81
C THR A 155 -17.82 -4.15 3.81
N LEU A 156 -18.16 -3.61 4.97
CA LEU A 156 -18.55 -2.23 5.17
C LEU A 156 -17.41 -1.27 4.78
N PRO A 157 -17.73 -0.04 4.34
CA PRO A 157 -16.72 1.00 4.23
C PRO A 157 -16.15 1.31 5.61
N LEU A 158 -14.92 1.81 5.64
CA LEU A 158 -14.39 2.42 6.86
C LEU A 158 -15.22 3.65 7.23
N ALA A 159 -15.44 3.84 8.53
CA ALA A 159 -16.11 5.04 9.03
C ALA A 159 -15.33 6.29 8.62
N LYS A 160 -16.06 7.38 8.33
CA LYS A 160 -15.48 8.61 7.78
C LYS A 160 -14.41 9.21 8.68
N LYS A 161 -14.60 9.13 10.01
CA LYS A 161 -13.62 9.59 11.02
C LYS A 161 -12.26 8.91 10.86
N TYR A 162 -12.24 7.58 10.71
CA TYR A 162 -11.00 6.83 10.56
C TYR A 162 -10.34 7.07 9.20
N LEU A 163 -11.12 7.27 8.14
CA LEU A 163 -10.57 7.64 6.83
C LEU A 163 -9.88 9.01 6.87
N HIS A 164 -10.47 9.98 7.57
CA HIS A 164 -9.89 11.30 7.73
C HIS A 164 -8.60 11.25 8.56
N GLU A 165 -8.63 10.56 9.70
CA GLU A 165 -7.47 10.38 10.57
C GLU A 165 -6.32 9.66 9.84
N LEU A 166 -6.63 8.58 9.11
CA LEU A 166 -5.66 7.86 8.28
C LEU A 166 -5.04 8.77 7.22
N ALA A 167 -5.86 9.56 6.51
CA ALA A 167 -5.35 10.46 5.48
C ALA A 167 -4.39 11.51 6.06
N GLN A 168 -4.77 12.11 7.19
CA GLN A 168 -3.94 13.10 7.88
C GLN A 168 -2.60 12.52 8.34
N GLN A 169 -2.60 11.32 8.93
CA GLN A 169 -1.36 10.66 9.36
C GLN A 169 -0.46 10.28 8.19
N LEU A 170 -1.04 9.87 7.05
CA LEU A 170 -0.30 9.53 5.85
C LEU A 170 0.32 10.75 5.16
N GLU A 171 -0.36 11.89 5.16
CA GLU A 171 0.15 13.14 4.57
C GLU A 171 1.33 13.72 5.35
N GLN A 172 1.40 13.49 6.67
CA GLN A 172 2.50 13.98 7.52
C GLN A 172 3.81 13.19 7.36
N LEU A 173 3.79 12.02 6.70
CA LEU A 173 4.95 11.14 6.41
C LEU A 173 5.88 10.82 7.60
N SER A 174 5.46 11.08 8.84
CA SER A 174 6.28 10.93 10.06
C SER A 174 6.28 9.51 10.63
N LYS A 175 5.35 8.66 10.18
CA LYS A 175 5.17 7.28 10.65
C LYS A 175 5.12 6.31 9.47
N SER A 176 5.66 5.11 9.68
CA SER A 176 5.52 4.02 8.70
C SER A 176 4.06 3.58 8.59
N ALA A 177 3.68 3.04 7.43
CA ALA A 177 2.34 2.49 7.20
C ALA A 177 1.93 1.43 8.25
N SER A 178 2.90 0.62 8.70
CA SER A 178 2.70 -0.38 9.75
C SER A 178 2.38 0.28 11.10
N GLN A 179 3.13 1.32 11.47
CA GLN A 179 2.90 2.05 12.72
C GLN A 179 1.53 2.73 12.74
N ILE A 180 1.17 3.40 11.63
CA ILE A 180 -0.15 4.01 11.46
C ILE A 180 -1.26 2.96 11.64
N ARG A 181 -1.09 1.77 11.07
CA ARG A 181 -2.06 0.67 11.24
C ARG A 181 -2.25 0.28 12.71
N ILE A 182 -1.15 0.10 13.43
CA ILE A 182 -1.17 -0.34 14.84
C ILE A 182 -1.88 0.72 15.70
N ASP A 183 -1.56 2.00 15.48
CA ASP A 183 -2.17 3.10 16.21
C ASP A 183 -3.69 3.17 15.93
N MET A 184 -4.09 3.03 14.66
CA MET A 184 -5.51 3.00 14.28
C MET A 184 -6.26 1.80 14.87
N LEU A 185 -5.66 0.61 14.87
CA LEU A 185 -6.28 -0.57 15.48
C LEU A 185 -6.50 -0.39 16.98
N ARG A 186 -5.51 0.18 17.68
CA ARG A 186 -5.63 0.52 19.11
C ARG A 186 -6.72 1.56 19.35
N ALA A 187 -6.85 2.57 18.49
CA ALA A 187 -7.91 3.58 18.60
C ALA A 187 -9.30 2.97 18.41
N VAL A 188 -9.47 2.10 17.41
CA VAL A 188 -10.74 1.39 17.16
C VAL A 188 -11.08 0.44 18.31
N ASP A 189 -10.11 -0.29 18.86
CA ASP A 189 -10.36 -1.20 19.99
C ASP A 189 -10.75 -0.45 21.27
N ARG A 190 -10.27 0.78 21.47
CA ARG A 190 -10.59 1.61 22.64
C ARG A 190 -11.88 2.41 22.50
N TYR A 191 -12.15 2.97 21.34
CA TYR A 191 -13.20 3.98 21.14
C TYR A 191 -14.19 3.65 20.01
N GLY A 192 -13.97 2.56 19.28
CA GLY A 192 -14.80 2.16 18.15
C GLY A 192 -16.09 1.47 18.57
N ARG A 193 -17.11 1.57 17.72
CA ARG A 193 -18.35 0.82 17.91
C ARG A 193 -18.17 -0.62 17.44
N LYS A 194 -18.85 -1.57 18.09
CA LYS A 194 -18.84 -2.98 17.64
C LYS A 194 -19.41 -3.17 16.24
N SER A 195 -20.28 -2.26 15.78
CA SER A 195 -20.83 -2.22 14.42
C SER A 195 -19.86 -1.70 13.36
N GLU A 196 -18.72 -1.10 13.76
CA GLU A 196 -17.74 -0.51 12.84
C GLU A 196 -16.73 -1.55 12.34
N ARG A 197 -16.36 -1.42 11.07
CA ARG A 197 -15.27 -2.18 10.48
C ARG A 197 -13.92 -1.67 10.96
N LYS A 198 -13.06 -2.59 11.44
CA LYS A 198 -11.67 -2.30 11.77
C LYS A 198 -10.83 -2.01 10.52
N VAL A 199 -9.87 -1.09 10.66
CA VAL A 199 -8.88 -0.76 9.62
C VAL A 199 -8.06 -2.00 9.26
N ASN A 200 -7.89 -2.27 7.96
CA ASN A 200 -6.98 -3.30 7.48
C ASN A 200 -5.85 -2.73 6.62
N TYR A 201 -4.89 -3.59 6.29
CA TYR A 201 -3.71 -3.21 5.51
C TYR A 201 -4.07 -2.68 4.11
N TYR A 202 -5.08 -3.26 3.46
CA TYR A 202 -5.52 -2.82 2.13
C TYR A 202 -6.12 -1.42 2.16
N ASP A 203 -6.79 -1.03 3.24
CA ASP A 203 -7.34 0.33 3.37
C ASP A 203 -6.22 1.36 3.38
N ILE A 204 -5.16 1.10 4.16
CA ILE A 204 -3.98 1.94 4.26
C ILE A 204 -3.27 1.99 2.91
N TRP A 205 -3.01 0.84 2.29
CA TRP A 205 -2.36 0.77 0.99
C TRP A 205 -3.15 1.51 -0.11
N ASN A 206 -4.47 1.33 -0.17
CA ASN A 206 -5.31 2.03 -1.16
C ASN A 206 -5.31 3.54 -0.93
N LEU A 207 -5.36 3.98 0.33
CA LEU A 207 -5.35 5.40 0.68
C LEU A 207 -3.98 6.01 0.41
N MET A 208 -2.90 5.31 0.76
CA MET A 208 -1.53 5.66 0.39
C MET A 208 -1.39 5.81 -1.11
N ASN A 209 -1.85 4.84 -1.91
CA ASN A 209 -1.79 4.96 -3.36
C ASN A 209 -2.59 6.15 -3.88
N LYS A 210 -3.75 6.45 -3.29
CA LYS A 210 -4.53 7.63 -3.65
C LYS A 210 -3.80 8.93 -3.31
N ILE A 211 -3.12 8.98 -2.16
CA ILE A 211 -2.30 10.11 -1.73
C ILE A 211 -1.07 10.23 -2.63
N ASN A 212 -0.34 9.15 -2.88
CA ASN A 212 0.80 9.08 -3.78
C ASN A 212 0.43 9.53 -5.19
N ASN A 213 -0.72 9.10 -5.71
CA ASN A 213 -1.25 9.58 -7.00
C ASN A 213 -1.52 11.08 -7.00
N LYS A 214 -1.87 11.69 -5.87
CA LYS A 214 -2.01 13.15 -5.78
C LYS A 214 -0.68 13.88 -5.60
N LEU A 215 0.24 13.29 -4.85
CA LEU A 215 1.51 13.93 -4.47
C LEU A 215 2.59 13.79 -5.55
N TYR A 216 2.61 12.66 -6.27
CA TYR A 216 3.70 12.29 -7.17
C TYR A 216 3.29 12.22 -8.64
N HIS A 217 2.02 12.03 -8.97
CA HIS A 217 1.52 12.00 -10.34
C HIS A 217 0.85 13.33 -10.71
N PHE A 218 1.62 14.21 -11.37
CA PHE A 218 1.16 15.53 -11.78
C PHE A 218 0.49 15.52 -13.16
N ASP A 219 0.70 14.47 -13.95
CA ASP A 219 0.14 14.27 -15.28
C ASP A 219 -0.35 12.82 -15.45
N LYS A 220 -1.20 12.58 -16.46
CA LYS A 220 -1.63 11.22 -16.85
C LYS A 220 -0.47 10.41 -17.42
N ASP A 221 0.45 11.06 -18.11
CA ASP A 221 1.69 10.47 -18.60
C ASP A 221 2.75 10.44 -17.49
N GLN A 222 3.33 9.25 -17.27
CA GLN A 222 4.29 9.02 -16.20
C GLN A 222 5.61 9.74 -16.47
N MET A 223 6.06 9.80 -17.73
CA MET A 223 7.30 10.48 -18.11
C MET A 223 7.16 11.99 -17.87
N THR A 224 6.01 12.58 -18.20
CA THR A 224 5.70 13.98 -17.94
C THR A 224 5.70 14.28 -16.43
N SER A 225 5.08 13.41 -15.62
CA SER A 225 5.12 13.54 -14.15
C SER A 225 6.56 13.47 -13.61
N PHE A 226 7.36 12.56 -14.13
CA PHE A 226 8.78 12.41 -13.78
C PHE A 226 9.58 13.67 -14.15
N LEU A 227 9.39 14.22 -15.35
CA LEU A 227 10.07 15.46 -15.79
C LEU A 227 9.65 16.68 -14.95
N ILE A 228 8.41 16.74 -14.48
CA ILE A 228 7.97 17.79 -13.53
C ILE A 228 8.74 17.67 -12.21
N TRP A 229 8.99 16.45 -11.72
CA TRP A 229 9.83 16.25 -10.54
C TRP A 229 11.26 16.72 -10.77
N MET A 230 11.90 16.23 -11.84
CA MET A 230 13.31 16.52 -12.12
C MET A 230 13.58 17.99 -12.43
N ASN A 231 12.69 18.65 -13.17
CA ASN A 231 12.94 20.01 -13.65
C ASN A 231 12.35 21.11 -12.75
N ASN A 232 11.31 20.81 -11.97
CA ASN A 232 10.58 21.84 -11.21
C ASN A 232 10.60 21.57 -9.70
N LYS A 233 10.11 20.40 -9.26
CA LYS A 233 9.88 20.15 -7.83
C LYS A 233 11.16 19.94 -7.04
N LEU A 234 12.08 19.09 -7.53
CA LEU A 234 13.34 18.83 -6.83
C LEU A 234 14.26 20.08 -6.81
N PRO A 235 14.43 20.83 -7.91
CA PRO A 235 15.18 22.10 -7.86
C PRO A 235 14.59 23.11 -6.88
N ALA A 236 13.26 23.23 -6.81
CA ALA A 236 12.60 24.12 -5.84
C ALA A 236 12.85 23.72 -4.37
N LEU A 237 13.24 22.47 -4.12
CA LEU A 237 13.65 21.94 -2.82
C LEU A 237 15.17 21.98 -2.60
N ASN A 238 15.92 22.69 -3.47
CA ASN A 238 17.38 22.79 -3.46
C ASN A 238 18.12 21.45 -3.66
N PHE A 239 17.48 20.48 -4.32
CA PHE A 239 18.17 19.29 -4.77
C PHE A 239 19.01 19.63 -6.00
N ASN A 240 20.23 19.08 -6.04
CA ASN A 240 21.06 19.12 -7.22
C ASN A 240 20.61 18.01 -8.18
N ILE A 241 20.44 18.35 -9.46
CA ILE A 241 19.90 17.46 -10.47
C ILE A 241 20.99 17.11 -11.48
N PHE A 242 21.19 15.81 -11.65
CA PHE A 242 21.99 15.25 -12.72
C PHE A 242 21.08 14.87 -13.89
N LYS A 243 21.48 15.30 -15.09
CA LYS A 243 20.93 14.82 -16.36
C LYS A 243 22.10 14.41 -17.25
N ALA A 244 22.22 13.11 -17.53
CA ALA A 244 23.26 12.62 -18.42
C ALA A 244 22.88 12.84 -19.88
N ASN A 245 23.90 13.00 -20.72
CA ASN A 245 23.71 12.96 -22.16
C ASN A 245 23.62 11.50 -22.62
N THR A 246 22.47 11.11 -23.17
CA THR A 246 22.21 9.76 -23.70
C THR A 246 22.34 9.65 -25.22
N SER A 247 22.94 10.65 -25.91
CA SER A 247 23.10 10.64 -27.38
C SER A 247 23.90 9.47 -27.95
N TYR A 248 24.63 8.73 -27.13
CA TYR A 248 25.33 7.51 -27.55
C TYR A 248 24.36 6.32 -27.75
N SER A 249 23.14 6.41 -27.22
CA SER A 249 22.12 5.36 -27.35
C SER A 249 21.31 5.57 -28.62
N PRO A 250 21.11 4.54 -29.46
CA PRO A 250 20.19 4.62 -30.59
C PRO A 250 18.71 4.68 -30.15
N ASP A 251 18.42 4.36 -28.89
CA ASP A 251 17.08 4.45 -28.31
C ASP A 251 16.75 5.89 -27.88
N LEU A 252 15.84 6.52 -28.62
CA LEU A 252 15.34 7.88 -28.34
C LEU A 252 14.57 7.98 -27.02
N SER A 253 14.17 6.87 -26.42
CA SER A 253 13.54 6.83 -25.10
C SER A 253 14.55 6.71 -23.95
N ALA A 254 15.84 6.53 -24.24
CA ALA A 254 16.87 6.42 -23.21
C ALA A 254 17.07 7.73 -22.46
N PHE A 255 16.94 7.67 -21.14
CA PHE A 255 17.20 8.79 -20.24
C PHE A 255 18.09 8.35 -19.08
N ALA A 256 18.88 9.28 -18.56
CA ALA A 256 19.67 9.09 -17.36
C ALA A 256 19.59 10.35 -16.51
N TYR A 257 18.97 10.22 -15.35
CA TYR A 257 18.81 11.30 -14.38
C TYR A 257 19.24 10.82 -13.01
N GLY A 258 19.71 11.75 -12.19
CA GLY A 258 19.98 11.54 -10.77
C GLY A 258 19.63 12.81 -10.00
N PHE A 259 19.53 12.70 -8.69
CA PHE A 259 19.35 13.86 -7.83
C PHE A 259 20.02 13.64 -6.49
N MET A 260 20.40 14.72 -5.83
CA MET A 260 21.07 14.67 -4.53
C MET A 260 20.63 15.84 -3.66
N SER A 261 20.21 15.55 -2.43
CA SER A 261 19.87 16.58 -1.44
C SER A 261 21.10 17.36 -0.99
N SER A 262 20.91 18.56 -0.46
CA SER A 262 22.03 19.36 0.09
C SER A 262 22.75 18.66 1.24
N VAL A 263 22.03 17.92 2.08
CA VAL A 263 22.62 17.13 3.18
C VAL A 263 23.52 16.02 2.65
N GLN A 264 23.10 15.33 1.57
CA GLN A 264 23.94 14.33 0.93
C GLN A 264 25.18 14.96 0.30
N GLN A 265 25.06 16.13 -0.34
CA GLN A 265 26.21 16.85 -0.91
C GLN A 265 27.27 17.16 0.13
N GLU A 266 26.89 17.66 1.31
CA GLU A 266 27.84 17.95 2.38
C GLU A 266 28.51 16.68 2.94
N LYS A 267 27.77 15.58 3.02
CA LYS A 267 28.35 14.27 3.38
C LYS A 267 29.34 13.77 2.33
N MET A 268 29.03 13.92 1.05
CA MET A 268 29.90 13.48 -0.05
C MET A 268 31.25 14.19 -0.04
N LYS A 269 31.29 15.48 0.32
CA LYS A 269 32.53 16.27 0.39
C LYS A 269 33.49 15.82 1.49
N THR A 270 32.99 15.17 2.54
CA THR A 270 33.78 14.81 3.73
C THR A 270 34.06 13.31 3.81
N ALA A 271 33.25 12.50 3.13
CA ALA A 271 33.45 11.06 3.05
C ALA A 271 34.68 10.72 2.22
N THR A 272 35.42 9.70 2.66
CA THR A 272 36.60 9.17 1.93
C THR A 272 36.35 7.79 1.36
N SER A 273 35.35 7.08 1.88
CA SER A 273 34.93 5.76 1.45
C SER A 273 33.44 5.76 1.12
N PHE A 274 33.07 5.10 0.03
CA PHE A 274 31.72 5.11 -0.52
C PHE A 274 31.25 3.69 -0.79
N CYS A 275 29.96 3.43 -0.60
CA CYS A 275 29.34 2.18 -1.03
C CYS A 275 28.47 2.49 -2.26
N LEU A 276 28.70 1.77 -3.36
CA LEU A 276 27.80 1.75 -4.50
C LEU A 276 27.08 0.41 -4.50
N ASP A 277 25.78 0.48 -4.24
CA ASP A 277 24.88 -0.65 -4.40
C ASP A 277 24.03 -0.34 -5.64
N ALA A 278 24.61 -0.59 -6.81
CA ALA A 278 23.89 -0.48 -8.05
C ALA A 278 23.20 -1.82 -8.31
N THR A 279 21.89 -1.79 -8.46
CA THR A 279 21.07 -2.99 -8.72
C THR A 279 21.25 -3.49 -10.17
N HIS A 280 22.48 -3.80 -10.58
CA HIS A 280 22.81 -4.35 -11.89
C HIS A 280 22.23 -5.75 -12.11
N VAL A 281 21.74 -6.40 -11.04
CA VAL A 281 21.11 -7.74 -11.09
C VAL A 281 19.63 -7.68 -11.53
N ILE A 282 19.06 -6.48 -11.75
CA ILE A 282 17.66 -6.36 -12.21
C ILE A 282 17.54 -6.61 -13.72
N SER A 283 18.61 -6.45 -14.50
CA SER A 283 18.52 -6.49 -15.96
C SER A 283 19.86 -6.81 -16.62
N SER A 284 19.85 -7.69 -17.63
CA SER A 284 21.02 -8.05 -18.44
C SER A 284 21.38 -6.98 -19.49
N ASN A 285 20.86 -5.76 -19.34
CA ASN A 285 21.01 -4.70 -20.31
C ASN A 285 22.32 -3.94 -20.12
N VAL A 286 23.21 -4.01 -21.11
CA VAL A 286 24.50 -3.30 -21.15
C VAL A 286 24.33 -1.78 -20.99
N ASN A 287 23.16 -1.22 -21.34
CA ASN A 287 22.89 0.21 -21.16
C ASN A 287 22.81 0.64 -19.68
N GLU A 288 22.53 -0.27 -18.74
CA GLU A 288 22.48 0.03 -17.30
C GLU A 288 23.88 0.12 -16.67
N ILE A 289 24.86 -0.64 -17.19
CA ILE A 289 26.27 -0.57 -16.82
C ILE A 289 26.85 0.84 -17.08
N LEU A 290 26.39 1.49 -18.14
CA LEU A 290 26.86 2.80 -18.53
C LEU A 290 26.37 3.93 -17.60
N TYR A 291 25.29 3.70 -16.85
CA TYR A 291 24.76 4.70 -15.91
C TYR A 291 25.74 4.98 -14.77
N THR A 292 26.36 3.95 -14.19
CA THR A 292 27.34 4.11 -13.10
C THR A 292 28.52 4.96 -13.53
N LEU A 293 29.06 4.72 -14.74
CA LEU A 293 30.13 5.55 -15.31
C LEU A 293 29.69 7.00 -15.49
N LEU A 294 28.52 7.25 -16.08
CA LEU A 294 28.02 8.59 -16.32
C LEU A 294 27.79 9.37 -15.01
N TRP A 295 27.29 8.69 -13.98
CA TRP A 295 27.06 9.27 -12.67
C TRP A 295 28.39 9.60 -11.95
N LEU A 296 29.37 8.69 -11.96
CA LEU A 296 30.70 8.95 -11.40
C LEU A 296 31.40 10.12 -12.10
N GLN A 297 31.31 10.19 -13.43
CA GLN A 297 31.85 11.32 -14.20
C GLN A 297 31.18 12.64 -13.84
N PHE A 298 29.87 12.64 -13.61
CA PHE A 298 29.16 13.83 -13.14
C PHE A 298 29.66 14.27 -11.77
N LEU A 299 29.75 13.36 -10.79
CA LEU A 299 30.25 13.70 -9.47
C LEU A 299 31.65 14.32 -9.51
N LYS A 300 32.54 13.76 -10.35
CA LYS A 300 33.88 14.30 -10.58
C LYS A 300 33.85 15.69 -11.19
N ARG A 301 33.12 15.89 -12.30
CA ARG A 301 33.05 17.18 -13.02
C ARG A 301 32.39 18.28 -12.19
N SER A 302 31.40 17.92 -11.38
CA SER A 302 30.70 18.82 -10.47
C SER A 302 31.48 19.10 -9.19
N SER A 303 32.68 18.55 -9.02
CA SER A 303 33.51 18.66 -7.81
C SER A 303 32.76 18.23 -6.53
N LEU A 304 31.76 17.35 -6.67
CA LEU A 304 30.97 16.80 -5.57
C LEU A 304 31.69 15.63 -4.91
N LEU A 305 32.55 14.96 -5.66
CA LEU A 305 33.40 13.88 -5.21
C LEU A 305 34.83 14.12 -5.72
N VAL A 306 35.73 14.43 -4.80
CA VAL A 306 37.13 14.71 -5.08
C VAL A 306 37.97 13.64 -4.39
N ASP A 307 38.74 12.89 -5.17
CA ASP A 307 39.70 11.88 -4.74
C ASP A 307 39.18 10.87 -3.68
N PRO A 308 38.15 10.06 -4.02
CA PRO A 308 37.70 8.99 -3.14
C PRO A 308 38.85 8.02 -2.86
N LYS A 309 39.05 7.65 -1.59
CA LYS A 309 40.07 6.67 -1.21
C LYS A 309 39.62 5.25 -1.53
N GLN A 310 38.32 4.99 -1.38
CA GLN A 310 37.78 3.65 -1.51
C GLN A 310 36.33 3.63 -2.01
N PHE A 311 36.01 2.66 -2.87
CA PHE A 311 34.65 2.22 -3.14
C PHE A 311 34.43 0.79 -2.65
N THR A 312 33.31 0.55 -1.98
CA THR A 312 32.74 -0.78 -1.76
C THR A 312 31.65 -1.01 -2.80
N ILE A 313 31.75 -2.06 -3.59
CA ILE A 313 30.82 -2.37 -4.69
C ILE A 313 30.40 -3.83 -4.68
N ASP A 314 29.39 -4.17 -5.47
CA ASP A 314 29.05 -5.56 -5.76
C ASP A 314 30.16 -6.22 -6.58
N CYS A 315 30.14 -7.55 -6.71
CA CYS A 315 31.09 -8.29 -7.55
C CYS A 315 30.81 -8.05 -9.05
N CYS A 316 30.95 -6.80 -9.48
CA CYS A 316 30.52 -6.28 -10.77
C CYS A 316 31.70 -5.68 -11.54
N ALA A 317 32.15 -6.37 -12.59
CA ALA A 317 33.27 -5.92 -13.43
C ALA A 317 32.99 -4.56 -14.10
N ALA A 318 31.72 -4.27 -14.40
CA ALA A 318 31.30 -2.98 -14.95
C ALA A 318 31.56 -1.81 -14.01
N GLU A 319 31.24 -1.97 -12.72
CA GLU A 319 31.50 -0.95 -11.70
C GLU A 319 33.00 -0.79 -11.46
N VAL A 320 33.76 -1.89 -11.43
CA VAL A 320 35.23 -1.86 -11.37
C VAL A 320 35.79 -0.99 -12.48
N HIS A 321 35.39 -1.26 -13.72
CA HIS A 321 35.86 -0.51 -14.88
C HIS A 321 35.44 0.97 -14.83
N ALA A 322 34.20 1.25 -14.41
CA ALA A 322 33.69 2.61 -14.30
C ALA A 322 34.45 3.44 -13.24
N ILE A 323 34.76 2.83 -12.10
CA ILE A 323 35.55 3.45 -11.02
C ILE A 323 36.98 3.68 -11.50
N GLN A 324 37.67 2.65 -12.02
CA GLN A 324 39.05 2.78 -12.49
C GLN A 324 39.19 3.83 -13.61
N THR A 325 38.19 3.91 -14.50
CA THR A 325 38.17 4.92 -15.57
C THR A 325 38.00 6.33 -15.02
N THR A 326 37.20 6.51 -13.97
CA THR A 326 36.88 7.85 -13.44
C THR A 326 37.86 8.30 -12.35
N PHE A 327 38.27 7.40 -11.48
CA PHE A 327 39.12 7.59 -10.31
C PHE A 327 40.19 6.48 -10.23
N PRO A 328 41.26 6.54 -11.06
CA PRO A 328 42.24 5.47 -11.20
C PRO A 328 43.07 5.20 -9.93
N ALA A 329 43.16 6.17 -9.02
CA ALA A 329 43.91 6.04 -7.77
C ALA A 329 43.07 5.46 -6.61
N THR A 330 41.80 5.16 -6.84
CA THR A 330 40.86 4.71 -5.81
C THR A 330 40.93 3.20 -5.59
N SER A 331 40.99 2.78 -4.33
CA SER A 331 40.89 1.37 -3.96
C SER A 331 39.45 0.85 -4.14
N ILE A 332 39.32 -0.42 -4.55
CA ILE A 332 38.03 -1.08 -4.73
C ILE A 332 37.98 -2.26 -3.77
N GLN A 333 36.94 -2.31 -2.95
CA GLN A 333 36.61 -3.44 -2.09
C GLN A 333 35.30 -4.04 -2.58
N PHE A 334 35.22 -5.37 -2.64
CA PHE A 334 33.95 -6.03 -2.91
C PHE A 334 33.13 -6.17 -1.61
N CYS A 335 31.82 -6.04 -1.73
CA CYS A 335 30.89 -6.19 -0.63
C CYS A 335 30.91 -7.65 -0.13
N ILE A 336 31.26 -7.83 1.14
CA ILE A 336 31.36 -9.15 1.80
C ILE A 336 30.06 -9.95 1.65
N PHE A 337 28.91 -9.30 1.74
CA PHE A 337 27.61 -9.94 1.54
C PHE A 337 27.47 -10.55 0.14
N HIS A 338 27.84 -9.79 -0.89
CA HIS A 338 27.74 -10.24 -2.28
C HIS A 338 28.78 -11.31 -2.64
N ILE A 339 30.00 -11.21 -2.10
CA ILE A 339 31.01 -12.27 -2.19
C ILE A 339 30.47 -13.56 -1.56
N THR A 340 29.96 -13.48 -0.34
CA THR A 340 29.40 -14.63 0.38
C THR A 340 28.23 -15.26 -0.38
N GLN A 341 27.39 -14.43 -1.02
CA GLN A 341 26.29 -14.91 -1.84
C GLN A 341 26.80 -15.61 -3.13
N ALA A 342 27.82 -15.06 -3.78
CA ALA A 342 28.44 -15.66 -4.97
C ALA A 342 29.06 -17.01 -4.64
N TRP A 343 29.81 -17.11 -3.54
CA TRP A 343 30.35 -18.37 -3.03
C TRP A 343 29.25 -19.38 -2.74
N ASN A 344 28.17 -19.00 -2.05
CA ASN A 344 27.06 -19.91 -1.77
C ASN A 344 26.43 -20.49 -3.04
N ARG A 345 26.22 -19.67 -4.07
CA ARG A 345 25.70 -20.12 -5.37
C ARG A 345 26.67 -21.10 -6.01
N LYS A 346 27.95 -20.72 -6.09
CA LYS A 346 28.97 -21.56 -6.72
C LYS A 346 29.15 -22.89 -6.00
N LEU A 347 29.22 -22.89 -4.67
CA LEU A 347 29.26 -24.11 -3.86
C LEU A 347 28.06 -25.02 -4.15
N SER A 348 26.87 -24.45 -4.34
CA SER A 348 25.69 -25.24 -4.70
C SER A 348 25.80 -25.89 -6.09
N ASP A 349 26.55 -25.29 -7.01
CA ASP A 349 26.69 -25.76 -8.38
C ASP A 349 27.85 -26.76 -8.54
N SER A 350 28.99 -26.49 -7.89
CA SER A 350 30.27 -27.21 -8.09
C SER A 350 30.57 -28.26 -7.03
N VAL A 351 30.11 -28.11 -5.78
CA VAL A 351 30.42 -29.08 -4.70
C VAL A 351 29.37 -30.18 -4.71
N LYS A 352 29.78 -31.36 -5.18
CA LYS A 352 28.95 -32.57 -5.23
C LYS A 352 29.79 -33.76 -4.80
N ILE A 353 29.30 -34.55 -3.85
CA ILE A 353 29.92 -35.82 -3.47
C ILE A 353 29.23 -36.92 -4.29
N PRO A 354 29.92 -37.61 -5.23
CA PRO A 354 29.32 -38.66 -6.04
C PRO A 354 28.73 -39.79 -5.18
N GLY A 355 27.48 -40.17 -5.42
CA GLY A 355 26.81 -41.25 -4.68
C GLY A 355 26.33 -40.91 -3.27
N SER A 356 26.54 -39.68 -2.79
CA SER A 356 26.11 -39.21 -1.47
C SER A 356 24.64 -38.79 -1.39
N LEU A 357 24.13 -38.68 -0.16
CA LEU A 357 22.83 -38.06 0.08
C LEU A 357 22.92 -36.52 -0.04
N PRO A 358 21.85 -35.83 -0.52
CA PRO A 358 21.83 -34.36 -0.60
C PRO A 358 22.12 -33.63 0.73
N SER A 359 21.86 -34.27 1.86
CA SER A 359 22.16 -33.75 3.20
C SER A 359 23.66 -33.69 3.48
N GLU A 360 24.44 -34.65 2.99
CA GLU A 360 25.89 -34.74 3.21
C GLU A 360 26.62 -33.66 2.40
N ALA A 361 26.25 -33.48 1.12
CA ALA A 361 26.73 -32.38 0.30
C ALA A 361 26.35 -31.00 0.88
N ARG A 362 25.22 -30.88 1.61
CA ARG A 362 24.86 -29.64 2.32
C ARG A 362 25.76 -29.38 3.52
N ILE A 363 26.14 -30.42 4.27
CA ILE A 363 27.06 -30.29 5.41
C ILE A 363 28.44 -29.84 4.91
N LEU A 364 28.98 -30.49 3.89
CA LEU A 364 30.27 -30.12 3.30
C LEU A 364 30.29 -28.66 2.82
N ARG A 365 29.25 -28.22 2.09
CA ARG A 365 29.12 -26.81 1.69
C ARG A 365 29.10 -25.85 2.88
N GLY A 366 28.48 -26.24 4.00
CA GLY A 366 28.48 -25.46 5.23
C GLY A 366 29.87 -25.35 5.87
N VAL A 367 30.67 -26.42 5.85
CA VAL A 367 32.05 -26.44 6.35
C VAL A 367 32.95 -25.55 5.48
N ILE A 368 32.85 -25.66 4.16
CA ILE A 368 33.60 -24.83 3.23
C ILE A 368 33.26 -23.35 3.43
N MET A 369 31.96 -23.02 3.49
CA MET A 369 31.51 -21.63 3.71
C MET A 369 32.01 -21.05 5.04
N LYS A 370 32.03 -21.84 6.12
CA LYS A 370 32.56 -21.40 7.40
C LYS A 370 34.05 -21.06 7.31
N SER A 371 34.83 -21.91 6.64
CA SER A 371 36.27 -21.69 6.45
C SER A 371 36.54 -20.43 5.62
N LEU A 372 35.76 -20.19 4.56
CA LEU A 372 35.81 -18.95 3.77
C LEU A 372 35.49 -17.70 4.58
N GLN A 373 34.54 -17.79 5.52
CA GLN A 373 34.22 -16.70 6.44
C GLN A 373 35.37 -16.43 7.42
N GLU A 374 36.06 -17.47 7.89
CA GLU A 374 37.23 -17.29 8.76
C GLU A 374 38.41 -16.63 8.04
N ILE A 375 38.53 -16.82 6.71
CA ILE A 375 39.50 -16.13 5.86
C ILE A 375 39.14 -14.66 5.65
N ILE A 376 37.87 -14.35 5.31
CA ILE A 376 37.50 -12.98 4.90
C ILE A 376 37.54 -11.96 6.04
N TYR A 377 37.45 -12.42 7.28
CA TYR A 377 37.54 -11.59 8.48
C TYR A 377 38.95 -11.58 9.09
N GLU A 378 39.94 -12.20 8.46
CA GLU A 378 41.31 -12.15 8.93
C GLU A 378 41.90 -10.75 8.68
N GLU A 379 42.48 -10.17 9.72
CA GLU A 379 43.07 -8.83 9.68
C GLU A 379 44.57 -8.88 9.42
N ASP A 380 45.24 -9.96 9.83
CA ASP A 380 46.66 -10.16 9.59
C ASP A 380 46.94 -10.75 8.21
N ILE A 381 47.80 -10.09 7.44
CA ILE A 381 48.05 -10.46 6.04
C ILE A 381 48.77 -11.81 5.91
N ASP A 382 49.66 -12.14 6.86
CA ASP A 382 50.42 -13.39 6.82
C ASP A 382 49.52 -14.57 7.20
N GLU A 383 48.70 -14.40 8.24
CA GLU A 383 47.68 -15.37 8.64
C GLU A 383 46.61 -15.55 7.55
N PHE A 384 46.23 -14.48 6.85
CA PHE A 384 45.32 -14.55 5.71
C PHE A 384 45.88 -15.47 4.61
N TYR A 385 47.14 -15.29 4.22
CA TYR A 385 47.80 -16.16 3.24
C TYR A 385 47.93 -17.59 3.75
N HIS A 386 48.25 -17.78 5.03
CA HIS A 386 48.33 -19.11 5.64
C HIS A 386 46.99 -19.85 5.56
N LYS A 387 45.89 -19.20 5.95
CA LYS A 387 44.54 -19.77 5.87
C LYS A 387 44.09 -20.07 4.44
N ILE A 388 44.51 -19.27 3.45
CA ILE A 388 44.25 -19.58 2.03
C ILE A 388 44.95 -20.86 1.60
N ILE A 389 46.23 -21.03 1.99
CA ILE A 389 46.99 -22.24 1.65
C ILE A 389 46.34 -23.45 2.31
N GLN A 390 46.05 -23.37 3.61
CA GLN A 390 45.39 -24.44 4.34
C GLN A 390 44.02 -24.78 3.74
N PHE A 391 43.22 -23.78 3.36
CA PHE A 391 41.93 -23.99 2.72
C PHE A 391 42.03 -24.76 1.40
N LYS A 392 43.07 -24.50 0.60
CA LYS A 392 43.30 -25.24 -0.65
C LYS A 392 43.71 -26.69 -0.40
N GLU A 393 44.46 -26.94 0.67
CA GLU A 393 44.86 -28.29 1.09
C GLU A 393 43.68 -29.08 1.66
N ASP A 394 42.85 -28.46 2.51
CA ASP A 394 41.71 -29.09 3.17
C ASP A 394 40.58 -29.50 2.19
N PHE A 395 40.50 -28.84 1.02
CA PHE A 395 39.45 -29.05 0.02
C PHE A 395 40.02 -29.33 -1.39
N ASP A 396 41.20 -29.95 -1.47
CA ASP A 396 41.89 -30.28 -2.72
C ASP A 396 41.06 -31.15 -3.68
N ASP A 397 40.14 -31.95 -3.13
CA ASP A 397 39.18 -32.79 -3.84
C ASP A 397 38.04 -32.02 -4.52
N GLN A 398 37.88 -30.72 -4.25
CA GLN A 398 36.86 -29.84 -4.82
C GLN A 398 37.39 -28.96 -5.96
N GLU A 399 38.10 -29.55 -6.92
CA GLU A 399 38.81 -28.90 -8.03
C GLU A 399 37.98 -27.79 -8.72
N SER A 400 36.72 -28.07 -9.09
CA SER A 400 35.87 -27.09 -9.78
C SER A 400 35.55 -25.83 -8.96
N PHE A 401 35.49 -25.94 -7.63
CA PHE A 401 35.30 -24.78 -6.76
C PHE A 401 36.61 -24.03 -6.57
N LEU A 402 37.72 -24.74 -6.34
CA LEU A 402 39.05 -24.13 -6.19
C LEU A 402 39.46 -23.36 -7.45
N ASP A 403 39.22 -23.93 -8.63
CA ASP A 403 39.41 -23.27 -9.93
C ASP A 403 38.69 -21.92 -10.03
N TYR A 404 37.49 -21.83 -9.46
CA TYR A 404 36.72 -20.60 -9.43
C TYR A 404 37.27 -19.62 -8.39
N PHE A 405 37.59 -20.11 -7.20
CA PHE A 405 38.11 -19.33 -6.08
C PHE A 405 39.49 -18.72 -6.39
N GLU A 406 40.34 -19.40 -7.15
CA GLU A 406 41.65 -18.84 -7.54
C GLU A 406 41.56 -17.76 -8.62
N ARG A 407 40.55 -17.85 -9.50
CA ARG A 407 40.38 -16.92 -10.62
C ARG A 407 39.74 -15.59 -10.22
N ASN A 408 38.98 -15.54 -9.12
CA ASN A 408 38.14 -14.41 -8.70
C ASN A 408 38.47 -14.01 -7.28
#